data_AF-A0A7K4DTF0-F1
#
_entry.id   AF-A0A7K4DTF0-F1
#
_cell.length_a   1.000
_cell.length_b   1.000
_cell.length_c   1.000
_cell.angle_alpha   90.00
_cell.angle_beta   90.00
_cell.angle_gamma   90.00
#
_symmetry.space_group_name_H-M   'P 1'
#
loop_
_entity.id
_entity.type
_entity.pdbx_description
1 polymer ?
#
loop_
_entity_poly.entity_id
_entity_poly.type
_entity_poly.pdbx_seq_one_letter_code
_entity_poly.pdbx_strand_id
1 'polypeptide(L)'
;MVMKRKMSTAVLPEPQIIKKTKVNNRKAAKTRRQRGYQWEDTIVKRFKTHPKWKAFRLGSPSIALPDVLAVNNEESKIFTIEAKSGTSTALVVPADQIERCLEWIKTFDIYEKRNVILAFKFLSKKRIGLRKYESRELREFFKIWDESNQVTDCICTYEGKFFAKINGSRKEVLLEECLMPFKTKQRHSA
;
A
#
# COMPACT_ATOMS: atom_id res chain seq x y z
N MET A 1 -51.27 25.90 -46.76
CA MET A 1 -50.53 26.40 -45.58
C MET A 1 -50.49 25.28 -44.55
N VAL A 2 -49.36 24.57 -44.42
CA VAL A 2 -49.17 23.52 -43.41
C VAL A 2 -47.84 23.78 -42.72
N MET A 3 -47.89 24.01 -41.41
CA MET A 3 -46.79 24.47 -40.56
C MET A 3 -45.67 23.40 -40.44
N LYS A 4 -44.43 23.79 -40.76
CA LYS A 4 -43.23 23.03 -40.39
C LYS A 4 -43.01 23.13 -38.88
N ARG A 5 -43.18 22.03 -38.14
CA ARG A 5 -42.75 21.95 -36.73
C ARG A 5 -41.21 21.88 -36.68
N LYS A 6 -40.56 22.89 -36.10
CA LYS A 6 -39.15 22.79 -35.68
C LYS A 6 -39.07 21.85 -34.49
N MET A 7 -38.37 20.73 -34.62
CA MET A 7 -37.95 19.96 -33.46
C MET A 7 -36.84 20.73 -32.74
N SER A 8 -37.13 21.26 -31.56
CA SER A 8 -36.10 21.77 -30.65
C SER A 8 -35.38 20.59 -30.02
N THR A 9 -34.11 20.42 -30.33
CA THR A 9 -33.22 19.47 -29.63
C THR A 9 -33.12 19.90 -28.17
N ALA A 10 -33.77 19.18 -27.26
CA ALA A 10 -33.61 19.40 -25.83
C ALA A 10 -32.20 18.96 -25.42
N VAL A 11 -31.30 19.93 -25.24
CA VAL A 11 -30.00 19.67 -24.60
C VAL A 11 -30.31 19.36 -23.13
N LEU A 12 -30.19 18.09 -22.75
CA LEU A 12 -30.27 17.67 -21.35
C LEU A 12 -29.21 18.47 -20.56
N PRO A 13 -29.59 19.20 -19.49
CA PRO A 13 -28.61 19.87 -18.65
C PRO A 13 -27.70 18.82 -18.03
N GLU A 14 -26.41 18.87 -18.32
CA GLU A 14 -25.41 17.95 -17.78
C GLU A 14 -25.46 17.99 -16.24
N PRO A 15 -25.96 16.96 -15.55
CA PRO A 15 -26.52 17.17 -14.22
C PRO A 15 -25.39 17.33 -13.21
N GLN A 16 -25.44 18.44 -12.48
CA GLN A 16 -24.48 18.87 -11.44
C GLN A 16 -24.15 17.78 -10.40
N ILE A 17 -25.01 16.76 -10.27
CA ILE A 17 -24.83 15.56 -9.44
C ILE A 17 -23.60 14.74 -9.89
N ILE A 18 -23.39 14.55 -11.19
CA ILE A 18 -22.22 13.82 -11.73
C ILE A 18 -20.94 14.58 -11.40
N LYS A 19 -20.96 15.92 -11.55
CA LYS A 19 -19.82 16.80 -11.23
C LYS A 19 -19.47 16.75 -9.73
N LYS A 20 -20.46 16.83 -8.83
CA LYS A 20 -20.27 16.70 -7.37
C LYS A 20 -19.66 15.34 -6.98
N THR A 21 -20.13 14.25 -7.59
CA THR A 21 -19.61 12.89 -7.33
C THR A 21 -18.16 12.73 -7.82
N LYS A 22 -17.82 13.24 -9.01
CA LYS A 22 -16.44 13.27 -9.54
C LYS A 22 -15.48 14.05 -8.63
N VAL A 23 -15.89 15.24 -8.14
CA VAL A 23 -15.09 16.07 -7.21
C VAL A 23 -14.87 15.34 -5.88
N ASN A 24 -15.90 14.68 -5.35
CA ASN A 24 -15.80 13.90 -4.12
C ASN A 24 -14.84 12.71 -4.25
N ASN A 25 -14.85 12.03 -5.40
CA ASN A 25 -13.93 10.93 -5.71
C ASN A 25 -12.47 11.41 -5.80
N ARG A 26 -12.23 12.56 -6.43
CA ARG A 26 -10.90 13.18 -6.51
C ARG A 26 -10.35 13.54 -5.13
N LYS A 27 -11.18 14.15 -4.26
CA LYS A 27 -10.80 14.45 -2.87
C LYS A 27 -10.47 13.18 -2.09
N ALA A 28 -11.30 12.14 -2.20
CA ALA A 28 -11.05 10.86 -1.55
C ALA A 28 -9.75 10.20 -2.02
N ALA A 29 -9.48 10.21 -3.33
CA ALA A 29 -8.24 9.70 -3.90
C ALA A 29 -7.00 10.47 -3.39
N LYS A 30 -7.08 11.80 -3.33
CA LYS A 30 -6.01 12.65 -2.76
C LYS A 30 -5.74 12.30 -1.30
N THR A 31 -6.80 12.15 -0.48
CA THR A 31 -6.65 11.76 0.93
C THR A 31 -6.03 10.37 1.09
N ARG A 32 -6.40 9.38 0.26
CA ARG A 32 -5.78 8.04 0.30
C ARG A 32 -4.29 8.11 -0.02
N ARG A 33 -3.91 8.82 -1.08
CA ARG A 33 -2.51 9.01 -1.46
C ARG A 33 -1.71 9.72 -0.37
N GLN A 34 -2.25 10.78 0.23
CA GLN A 34 -1.58 11.46 1.34
C GLN A 34 -1.31 10.53 2.52
N ARG A 35 -2.23 9.59 2.82
CA ARG A 35 -2.03 8.58 3.87
C ARG A 35 -0.95 7.56 3.51
N GLY A 36 -0.81 7.22 2.23
CA GLY A 36 0.31 6.41 1.72
C GLY A 36 1.64 7.12 1.97
N TYR A 37 1.76 8.35 1.46
CA TYR A 37 2.98 9.16 1.61
C TYR A 37 3.37 9.38 3.08
N GLN A 38 2.39 9.67 3.93
CA GLN A 38 2.63 9.80 5.37
C GLN A 38 3.12 8.50 6.00
N TRP A 39 2.65 7.35 5.50
CA TRP A 39 3.08 6.06 6.00
C TRP A 39 4.52 5.75 5.59
N GLU A 40 4.85 5.94 4.31
CA GLU A 40 6.22 5.85 3.78
C GLU A 40 7.19 6.75 4.58
N ASP A 41 6.85 8.03 4.76
CA ASP A 41 7.63 8.99 5.53
C ASP A 41 7.81 8.55 7.01
N THR A 42 6.78 7.95 7.60
CA THR A 42 6.83 7.44 8.98
C THR A 42 7.84 6.30 9.08
N ILE A 43 7.82 5.35 8.16
CA ILE A 43 8.77 4.22 8.13
C ILE A 43 10.20 4.76 8.03
N VAL A 44 10.46 5.66 7.08
CA VAL A 44 11.78 6.28 6.90
C VAL A 44 12.27 6.99 8.16
N LYS A 45 11.41 7.81 8.78
CA LYS A 45 11.75 8.53 10.02
C LYS A 45 12.10 7.56 11.15
N ARG A 46 11.36 6.45 11.28
CA ARG A 46 11.62 5.44 12.32
C ARG A 46 12.95 4.71 12.09
N PHE A 47 13.29 4.32 10.86
CA PHE A 47 14.63 3.79 10.57
C PHE A 47 15.73 4.79 10.95
N LYS A 48 15.56 6.06 10.60
CA LYS A 48 16.54 7.13 10.91
C LYS A 48 16.74 7.39 12.41
N THR A 49 15.87 6.90 13.28
CA THR A 49 16.13 6.94 14.75
C THR A 49 17.20 5.97 15.19
N HIS A 50 17.59 5.01 14.33
CA HIS A 50 18.62 4.03 14.61
C HIS A 50 19.89 4.38 13.82
N PRO A 51 21.04 4.66 14.47
CA PRO A 51 22.20 5.28 13.83
C PRO A 51 22.83 4.44 12.70
N LYS A 52 22.73 3.11 12.80
CA LYS A 52 23.24 2.16 11.80
C LYS A 52 22.40 2.07 10.52
N TRP A 53 21.19 2.62 10.53
CA TRP A 53 20.25 2.52 9.41
C TRP A 53 20.16 3.82 8.62
N LYS A 54 20.29 3.71 7.30
CA LYS A 54 19.99 4.79 6.35
C LYS A 54 18.73 4.40 5.60
N ALA A 55 17.75 5.31 5.52
CA ALA A 55 16.49 5.04 4.84
C ALA A 55 16.05 6.21 3.96
N PHE A 56 15.45 5.87 2.82
CA PHE A 56 15.04 6.78 1.77
C PHE A 56 13.63 6.44 1.30
N ARG A 57 12.81 7.47 1.12
CA ARG A 57 11.56 7.34 0.38
C ARG A 57 11.90 7.58 -1.09
N LEU A 58 11.58 6.63 -1.96
CA LEU A 58 11.95 6.73 -3.38
C LEU A 58 10.83 7.31 -4.26
N GLY A 59 9.64 7.54 -3.67
CA GLY A 59 8.61 8.42 -4.20
C GLY A 59 7.70 7.80 -5.29
N SER A 60 6.41 8.15 -5.23
CA SER A 60 5.45 7.87 -6.32
C SER A 60 5.54 8.92 -7.44
N PRO A 61 5.38 8.57 -8.74
CA PRO A 61 4.77 7.36 -9.29
C PRO A 61 5.79 6.49 -10.05
N SER A 62 7.02 6.35 -9.53
CA SER A 62 8.02 5.57 -10.27
C SER A 62 7.56 4.13 -10.39
N ILE A 63 7.38 3.68 -11.63
CA ILE A 63 7.04 2.28 -11.92
C ILE A 63 8.20 1.35 -11.55
N ALA A 64 9.43 1.87 -11.43
CA ALA A 64 10.64 1.09 -11.27
C ALA A 64 11.23 1.08 -9.84
N LEU A 65 10.71 1.88 -8.90
CA LEU A 65 11.29 1.99 -7.55
C LEU A 65 10.36 1.38 -6.48
N PRO A 66 10.90 0.74 -5.43
CA PRO A 66 10.13 0.41 -4.24
C PRO A 66 9.71 1.69 -3.50
N ASP A 67 8.75 1.62 -2.58
CA ASP A 67 8.29 2.81 -1.86
C ASP A 67 9.39 3.36 -0.93
N VAL A 68 10.04 2.46 -0.18
CA VAL A 68 11.13 2.78 0.76
C VAL A 68 12.30 1.82 0.55
N LEU A 69 13.51 2.37 0.61
CA LEU A 69 14.77 1.64 0.67
C LEU A 69 15.44 1.91 2.01
N ALA A 70 15.82 0.87 2.74
CA ALA A 70 16.57 0.97 3.98
C ALA A 70 17.80 0.07 3.97
N VAL A 71 18.95 0.59 4.36
CA VAL A 71 20.23 -0.12 4.35
C VAL A 71 20.92 0.00 5.70
N ASN A 72 21.59 -1.08 6.10
CA ASN A 72 22.53 -1.13 7.20
C ASN A 72 23.82 -1.76 6.68
N ASN A 73 24.82 -0.91 6.41
CA ASN A 73 26.08 -1.34 5.82
C ASN A 73 26.96 -2.12 6.81
N GLU A 74 26.84 -1.87 8.12
CA GLU A 74 27.62 -2.58 9.14
C GLU A 74 27.19 -4.04 9.26
N GLU A 75 25.89 -4.31 9.12
CA GLU A 75 25.32 -5.67 9.22
C GLU A 75 25.07 -6.32 7.85
N SER A 76 25.52 -5.69 6.76
CA SER A 76 25.28 -6.13 5.39
C SER A 76 23.79 -6.43 5.10
N LYS A 77 22.90 -5.51 5.51
CA LYS A 77 21.43 -5.63 5.32
C LYS A 77 20.87 -4.58 4.36
N ILE A 78 19.96 -5.01 3.51
CA ILE A 78 19.12 -4.14 2.67
C ILE A 78 17.67 -4.60 2.72
N PHE A 79 16.77 -3.64 2.91
CA PHE A 79 15.33 -3.82 2.84
C PHE A 79 14.75 -2.95 1.73
N THR A 80 14.05 -3.58 0.80
CA THR A 80 13.12 -2.91 -0.10
C THR A 80 11.72 -3.07 0.48
N ILE A 81 10.97 -1.98 0.58
CA ILE A 81 9.71 -1.97 1.32
C ILE A 81 8.61 -1.43 0.42
N GLU A 82 7.53 -2.19 0.31
CA GLU A 82 6.27 -1.74 -0.28
C GLU A 82 5.27 -1.48 0.85
N ALA A 83 4.73 -0.25 0.91
CA ALA A 83 4.03 0.27 2.07
C ALA A 83 2.56 0.58 1.77
N LYS A 84 1.63 -0.14 2.39
CA LYS A 84 0.18 0.08 2.24
C LYS A 84 -0.45 0.62 3.52
N SER A 85 -1.24 1.69 3.43
CA SER A 85 -2.06 2.17 4.55
C SER A 85 -3.51 2.44 4.16
N GLY A 86 -4.45 2.12 5.05
CA GLY A 86 -5.86 2.31 4.74
C GLY A 86 -6.85 2.08 5.88
N THR A 87 -8.11 2.41 5.56
CA THR A 87 -9.27 2.27 6.46
C THR A 87 -10.15 1.08 6.11
N SER A 88 -9.73 0.26 5.13
CA SER A 88 -10.37 -1.00 4.77
C SER A 88 -10.03 -2.09 5.79
N THR A 89 -10.66 -3.25 5.66
CA THR A 89 -10.34 -4.49 6.39
C THR A 89 -9.31 -5.35 5.67
N ALA A 90 -9.01 -5.04 4.41
CA ALA A 90 -7.95 -5.68 3.64
C ALA A 90 -7.15 -4.64 2.85
N LEU A 91 -5.85 -4.86 2.75
CA LEU A 91 -4.90 -4.07 1.95
C LEU A 91 -4.20 -5.01 0.98
N VAL A 92 -4.01 -4.56 -0.25
CA VAL A 92 -3.44 -5.37 -1.34
C VAL A 92 -2.12 -4.76 -1.79
N VAL A 93 -1.13 -5.61 -1.96
CA VAL A 93 0.10 -5.33 -2.69
C VAL A 93 0.03 -6.10 -4.02
N PRO A 94 -0.18 -5.41 -5.14
CA PRO A 94 -0.08 -5.96 -6.48
C PRO A 94 1.23 -6.72 -6.76
N ALA A 95 1.15 -7.79 -7.56
CA ALA A 95 2.29 -8.64 -7.92
C ALA A 95 3.48 -7.87 -8.52
N ASP A 96 3.21 -6.92 -9.42
CA ASP A 96 4.22 -6.09 -10.10
C ASP A 96 5.05 -5.26 -9.10
N GLN A 97 4.44 -4.84 -8.00
CA GLN A 97 5.14 -4.09 -6.96
C GLN A 97 6.06 -5.00 -6.13
N ILE A 98 5.68 -6.26 -5.92
CA ILE A 98 6.52 -7.25 -5.23
C ILE A 98 7.71 -7.62 -6.12
N GLU A 99 7.46 -7.91 -7.40
CA GLU A 99 8.49 -8.20 -8.40
C GLU A 99 9.55 -7.10 -8.45
N ARG A 100 9.09 -5.84 -8.53
CA ARG A 100 9.95 -4.67 -8.46
C ARG A 100 10.80 -4.60 -7.19
N CYS A 101 10.24 -4.90 -6.02
CA CYS A 101 11.02 -4.94 -4.79
C CYS A 101 12.08 -6.06 -4.80
N LEU A 102 11.76 -7.21 -5.42
CA LEU A 102 12.67 -8.35 -5.60
C LEU A 102 13.84 -8.00 -6.54
N GLU A 103 13.56 -7.34 -7.67
CA GLU A 103 14.60 -6.87 -8.60
C GLU A 103 15.63 -5.98 -7.91
N TRP A 104 15.16 -5.07 -7.04
CA TRP A 104 16.06 -4.19 -6.31
C TRP A 104 16.97 -4.95 -5.35
N ILE A 105 16.45 -5.89 -4.55
CA ILE A 105 17.35 -6.64 -3.67
C ILE A 105 18.36 -7.51 -4.44
N LYS A 106 17.98 -8.03 -5.63
CA LYS A 106 18.89 -8.76 -6.52
C LYS A 106 19.97 -7.85 -7.11
N THR A 107 19.63 -6.60 -7.41
CA THR A 107 20.56 -5.60 -7.96
C THR A 107 21.66 -5.24 -6.97
N PHE A 108 21.33 -5.17 -5.67
CA PHE A 108 22.31 -4.88 -4.61
C PHE A 108 22.86 -6.18 -4.00
N ASP A 109 23.49 -7.00 -4.83
CA ASP A 109 24.04 -8.30 -4.45
C ASP A 109 25.19 -8.26 -3.44
N ILE A 110 25.82 -7.09 -3.26
CA ILE A 110 26.84 -6.85 -2.25
C ILE A 110 26.35 -7.04 -0.81
N TYR A 111 25.03 -6.93 -0.56
CA TYR A 111 24.46 -7.15 0.77
C TYR A 111 24.16 -8.64 0.98
N GLU A 112 24.62 -9.19 2.10
CA GLU A 112 24.38 -10.59 2.45
C GLU A 112 22.90 -10.86 2.75
N LYS A 113 22.27 -9.95 3.49
CA LYS A 113 20.89 -10.07 3.98
C LYS A 113 19.98 -9.12 3.21
N ARG A 114 19.12 -9.70 2.39
CA ARG A 114 18.31 -9.03 1.38
C ARG A 114 16.86 -9.44 1.56
N ASN A 115 16.02 -8.53 2.07
CA ASN A 115 14.61 -8.84 2.32
C ASN A 115 13.69 -7.84 1.63
N VAL A 116 12.66 -8.37 0.96
CA VAL A 116 11.48 -7.59 0.58
C VAL A 116 10.52 -7.55 1.76
N ILE A 117 10.18 -6.35 2.22
CA ILE A 117 9.26 -6.15 3.33
C ILE A 117 7.93 -5.60 2.83
N LEU A 118 6.85 -6.30 3.14
CA LEU A 118 5.49 -5.81 2.94
C LEU A 118 5.01 -5.14 4.23
N ALA A 119 4.84 -3.81 4.19
CA ALA A 119 4.54 -2.98 5.36
C ALA A 119 3.10 -2.46 5.33
N PHE A 120 2.25 -2.98 6.21
CA PHE A 120 0.84 -2.63 6.27
C PHE A 120 0.50 -1.76 7.47
N LYS A 121 -0.38 -0.78 7.28
CA LYS A 121 -0.96 0.04 8.35
C LYS A 121 -2.47 0.18 8.21
N PHE A 122 -3.19 -0.46 9.12
CA PHE A 122 -4.61 -0.27 9.30
C PHE A 122 -4.87 0.88 10.26
N LEU A 123 -5.54 1.93 9.78
CA LEU A 123 -5.85 3.10 10.58
C LEU A 123 -6.87 2.75 11.68
N SER A 124 -6.85 3.50 12.78
CA SER A 124 -7.81 3.42 13.91
C SER A 124 -9.26 3.81 13.56
N LYS A 125 -9.56 3.92 12.27
CA LYS A 125 -10.91 4.11 11.75
C LYS A 125 -11.16 3.14 10.60
N LYS A 126 -12.23 2.36 10.70
CA LYS A 126 -12.70 1.48 9.63
C LYS A 126 -13.81 2.15 8.86
N ARG A 127 -13.71 2.13 7.54
CA ARG A 127 -14.74 2.70 6.67
C ARG A 127 -15.88 1.69 6.52
N ILE A 128 -17.08 2.08 6.93
CA ILE A 128 -18.31 1.27 6.82
C ILE A 128 -19.27 1.78 5.74
N GLY A 129 -19.01 2.96 5.18
CA GLY A 129 -19.83 3.52 4.10
C GLY A 129 -19.21 4.76 3.47
N LEU A 130 -20.01 5.51 2.69
CA LEU A 130 -19.58 6.78 2.15
C LEU A 130 -19.38 7.79 3.30
N ARG A 131 -18.12 8.14 3.59
CA ARG A 131 -17.72 9.05 4.69
C ARG A 131 -18.13 8.59 6.11
N LYS A 132 -18.70 7.40 6.27
CA LYS A 132 -19.00 6.79 7.56
C LYS A 132 -17.85 5.93 8.03
N TYR A 133 -17.46 6.11 9.28
CA TYR A 133 -16.36 5.39 9.91
C TYR A 133 -16.75 4.89 11.30
N GLU A 134 -16.24 3.73 11.67
CA GLU A 134 -16.25 3.23 13.04
C GLU A 134 -14.84 3.27 13.62
N SER A 135 -14.73 3.42 14.95
CA SER A 135 -13.46 3.37 15.66
C SER A 135 -12.94 1.93 15.71
N ARG A 136 -11.62 1.77 15.65
CA ARG A 136 -10.92 0.50 15.89
C ARG A 136 -9.49 0.76 16.33
N GLU A 137 -8.78 -0.29 16.70
CA GLU A 137 -7.34 -0.18 16.97
C GLU A 137 -6.54 0.14 15.70
N LEU A 138 -5.43 0.86 15.88
CA LEU A 138 -4.42 0.99 14.84
C LEU A 138 -3.56 -0.27 14.85
N ARG A 139 -3.34 -0.89 13.68
CA ARG A 139 -2.48 -2.07 13.55
C ARG A 139 -1.45 -1.88 12.46
N GLU A 140 -0.23 -2.29 12.74
CA GLU A 140 0.89 -2.32 11.80
C GLU A 140 1.34 -3.78 11.61
N PHE A 141 1.77 -4.15 10.41
CA PHE A 141 2.35 -5.47 10.11
C PHE A 141 3.56 -5.28 9.19
N PHE A 142 4.63 -6.03 9.45
CA PHE A 142 5.85 -6.03 8.65
C PHE A 142 6.21 -7.47 8.35
N LYS A 143 5.99 -7.90 7.11
CA LYS A 143 6.22 -9.29 6.69
C LYS A 143 7.32 -9.38 5.66
N ILE A 144 8.13 -10.43 5.77
CA ILE A 144 9.12 -10.75 4.74
C ILE A 144 8.40 -11.50 3.62
N TRP A 145 8.57 -11.03 2.39
CA TRP A 145 8.19 -11.81 1.21
C TRP A 145 9.34 -12.74 0.86
N ASP A 146 9.10 -14.05 0.94
CA ASP A 146 10.06 -15.07 0.56
C ASP A 146 10.22 -15.14 -0.97
N GLU A 147 11.45 -15.08 -1.46
CA GLU A 147 11.78 -15.14 -2.90
C GLU A 147 11.39 -16.48 -3.55
N SER A 148 11.26 -17.54 -2.76
CA SER A 148 10.80 -18.85 -3.22
C SER A 148 9.29 -18.90 -3.51
N ASN A 149 8.53 -17.92 -3.01
CA ASN A 149 7.10 -17.83 -3.29
C ASN A 149 6.84 -17.34 -4.71
N GLN A 150 5.85 -17.93 -5.37
CA GLN A 150 5.34 -17.41 -6.64
C GLN A 150 4.82 -15.98 -6.47
N VAL A 151 5.39 -15.04 -7.21
CA VAL A 151 4.99 -13.63 -7.19
C VAL A 151 3.55 -13.50 -7.66
N THR A 152 2.68 -12.99 -6.78
CA THR A 152 1.24 -12.82 -7.00
C THR A 152 0.73 -11.65 -6.14
N ASP A 153 -0.52 -11.22 -6.34
CA ASP A 153 -1.11 -10.22 -5.45
C ASP A 153 -1.13 -10.75 -4.01
N CYS A 154 -0.55 -9.98 -3.08
CA CYS A 154 -0.59 -10.26 -1.66
C CYS A 154 -1.67 -9.44 -0.96
N ILE A 155 -2.53 -10.09 -0.21
CA ILE A 155 -3.63 -9.47 0.54
C ILE A 155 -3.37 -9.66 2.02
N CYS A 156 -3.26 -8.56 2.77
CA CYS A 156 -3.21 -8.57 4.23
C CYS A 156 -4.58 -8.17 4.78
N THR A 157 -5.12 -8.93 5.75
CA THR A 157 -6.34 -8.57 6.48
C THR A 157 -6.03 -7.83 7.78
N TYR A 158 -7.03 -7.17 8.35
CA TYR A 158 -6.93 -6.46 9.62
C TYR A 158 -6.55 -7.38 10.81
N GLU A 159 -6.87 -8.67 10.68
CA GLU A 159 -6.57 -9.74 11.63
C GLU A 159 -5.13 -10.25 11.51
N GLY A 160 -4.38 -9.80 10.49
CA GLY A 160 -2.99 -10.23 10.26
C GLY A 160 -2.88 -11.49 9.41
N LYS A 161 -3.96 -11.91 8.74
CA LYS A 161 -3.90 -13.03 7.78
C LYS A 161 -3.43 -12.56 6.41
N PHE A 162 -2.66 -13.40 5.75
CA PHE A 162 -2.08 -13.12 4.44
C PHE A 162 -2.61 -14.10 3.41
N PHE A 163 -2.96 -13.60 2.24
CA PHE A 163 -3.46 -14.41 1.14
C PHE A 163 -2.73 -14.06 -0.16
N ALA A 164 -2.34 -15.09 -0.91
CA ALA A 164 -1.88 -14.96 -2.29
C ALA A 164 -3.07 -15.19 -3.23
N LYS A 165 -3.15 -14.38 -4.29
CA LYS A 165 -4.14 -14.58 -5.36
C LYS A 165 -3.55 -15.42 -6.48
N ILE A 166 -3.79 -16.72 -6.44
CA ILE A 166 -3.27 -17.70 -7.41
C ILE A 166 -4.45 -18.19 -8.25
N ASN A 167 -4.38 -18.01 -9.58
CA ASN A 167 -5.41 -18.47 -10.54
C ASN A 167 -6.84 -17.99 -10.20
N GLY A 168 -6.97 -16.77 -9.70
CA GLY A 168 -8.27 -16.19 -9.31
C GLY A 168 -8.78 -16.61 -7.93
N SER A 169 -8.19 -17.64 -7.31
CA SER A 169 -8.51 -18.06 -5.93
C SER A 169 -7.58 -17.40 -4.91
N ARG A 170 -8.09 -17.19 -3.69
CA ARG A 170 -7.28 -16.74 -2.55
C ARG A 170 -6.80 -17.96 -1.78
N LYS A 171 -5.48 -18.10 -1.61
CA LYS A 171 -4.87 -19.12 -0.76
C LYS A 171 -4.17 -18.42 0.40
N GLU A 172 -4.41 -18.88 1.63
CA GLU A 172 -3.72 -18.34 2.80
C GLU A 172 -2.22 -18.69 2.69
N VAL A 173 -1.36 -17.72 3.01
CA VAL A 173 0.10 -17.87 2.99
C VAL A 173 0.65 -17.45 4.34
N LEU A 174 1.61 -18.22 4.84
CA LEU A 174 2.33 -17.88 6.06
C LEU A 174 3.60 -17.12 5.68
N LEU A 175 3.64 -15.84 6.05
CA LEU A 175 4.81 -14.99 5.86
C LEU A 175 5.49 -14.73 7.21
N GLU A 176 6.82 -14.79 7.21
CA GLU A 176 7.64 -14.52 8.38
C GLU A 176 7.47 -13.06 8.84
N GLU A 177 7.39 -12.83 10.15
CA GLU A 177 7.42 -11.49 10.72
C GLU A 177 8.83 -10.90 10.62
N CYS A 178 8.94 -9.70 10.04
CA CYS A 178 10.18 -8.95 10.10
C CYS A 178 10.26 -8.19 11.43
N LEU A 179 11.29 -8.47 12.22
CA LEU A 179 11.62 -7.66 13.39
C LEU A 179 12.23 -6.33 12.91
N MET A 180 11.47 -5.24 13.07
CA MET A 180 11.93 -3.91 12.68
C MET A 180 12.90 -3.34 13.74
N PRO A 181 13.92 -2.56 13.34
CA PRO A 181 14.91 -1.99 14.26
C PRO A 181 14.36 -0.79 15.07
N PHE A 182 13.04 -0.60 15.10
CA PHE A 182 12.38 0.52 15.75
C PHE A 182 11.10 0.06 16.42
N LYS A 183 10.62 0.85 17.39
CA LYS A 183 9.33 0.59 18.04
C LYS A 183 8.20 0.68 17.01
N THR A 184 7.45 -0.42 16.88
CA THR A 184 6.27 -0.53 16.01
C THR A 184 5.01 -0.59 16.86
N LYS A 185 3.85 -0.38 16.23
CA LYS A 185 2.57 -0.88 16.77
C LYS A 185 2.24 -2.23 16.14
N GLN A 186 3.27 -3.05 15.94
CA GLN A 186 3.16 -4.35 15.29
C GLN A 186 2.40 -5.30 16.19
N ARG A 187 1.36 -5.92 15.64
CA ARG A 187 0.78 -7.11 16.26
C ARG A 187 1.40 -8.32 15.60
N HIS A 188 1.81 -9.27 16.42
CA HIS A 188 2.10 -10.61 15.94
C HIS A 188 0.80 -11.24 15.46
N SER A 189 0.86 -11.89 14.29
CA SER A 189 -0.27 -12.65 13.75
C SER A 189 -0.76 -13.64 14.82
N ALA A 190 -2.07 -13.71 15.06
CA ALA A 190 -2.69 -14.62 16.02
C ALA A 190 -2.79 -16.04 15.45
#